data_AF-A0A397DJL9-F1
#
_entry.id   AF-A0A397DJL9-F1
#
_cell.length_a   1.000
_cell.length_b   1.000
_cell.length_c   1.000
_cell.angle_alpha   90.00
_cell.angle_beta   90.00
_cell.angle_gamma   90.00
#
_symmetry.space_group_name_H-M   'P 1'
#
loop_
_entity.id
_entity.type
_entity.pdbx_description
1 polymer ?
#
loop_
_entity_poly.entity_id
_entity_poly.type
_entity_poly.pdbx_seq_one_letter_code
_entity_poly.pdbx_strand_id
1 'polypeptide(L)'
;MVVEPFRERVNWEEWGLYDYLQIVKIPMDMGTVRVKLNKGEYKKPEDFGRDMRLIWENCKLYNQDGSDLWTVADDLTKLFDEKMKELKLDAGGPSSKASSSYASHVIPQDIYKISSKDLGIVVDMLEELCPKALDKQNADELELNVDAIDAKTFKEIDAFIKDCVPGGALPRTLKKSKRKNKDGGSDKGSSKRHKE
;
A
#
# COMPACT_ATOMS: atom_id res chain seq x y z
N MET A 1 -16.11 -28.72 3.46
CA MET A 1 -14.89 -28.02 3.06
C MET A 1 -13.75 -28.51 3.95
N VAL A 2 -12.71 -29.12 3.36
CA VAL A 2 -11.55 -29.62 4.11
C VAL A 2 -10.55 -28.47 4.24
N VAL A 3 -10.04 -28.21 5.45
CA VAL A 3 -9.11 -27.09 5.70
C VAL A 3 -7.77 -27.53 6.30
N GLU A 4 -7.63 -28.82 6.63
CA GLU A 4 -6.42 -29.40 7.21
C GLU A 4 -5.13 -29.05 6.43
N PRO A 5 -5.09 -29.09 5.08
CA PRO A 5 -3.87 -28.80 4.32
C PRO A 5 -3.27 -27.41 4.52
N PHE A 6 -4.05 -26.46 5.06
CA PHE A 6 -3.63 -25.07 5.23
C PHE A 6 -3.22 -24.74 6.67
N ARG A 7 -3.32 -25.69 7.60
CA ARG A 7 -3.06 -25.45 9.03
C ARG A 7 -1.59 -25.29 9.36
N GLU A 8 -0.73 -25.92 8.58
CA GLU A 8 0.71 -25.96 8.77
C GLU A 8 1.42 -25.62 7.47
N ARG A 9 2.72 -25.33 7.59
CA ARG A 9 3.56 -25.04 6.42
C ARG A 9 3.60 -26.25 5.49
N VAL A 10 3.58 -25.97 4.19
CA VAL A 10 3.86 -26.97 3.16
C VAL A 10 5.25 -27.53 3.38
N ASN A 11 5.35 -28.81 3.70
CA ASN A 11 6.60 -29.53 3.88
C ASN A 11 7.11 -30.02 2.52
N TRP A 12 7.48 -29.05 1.67
CA TRP A 12 7.86 -29.30 0.29
C TRP A 12 9.08 -30.21 0.16
N GLU A 13 9.99 -30.23 1.14
CA GLU A 13 11.18 -31.09 1.13
C GLU A 13 10.80 -32.55 1.33
N GLU A 14 10.00 -32.86 2.36
CA GLU A 14 9.57 -34.23 2.65
C GLU A 14 8.59 -34.78 1.60
N TRP A 15 7.80 -33.89 0.97
CA TRP A 15 6.88 -34.26 -0.11
C TRP A 15 7.54 -34.30 -1.49
N GLY A 16 8.83 -33.98 -1.61
CA GLY A 16 9.57 -34.00 -2.88
C GLY A 16 9.17 -32.90 -3.86
N LEU A 17 8.57 -31.81 -3.38
CA LEU A 17 8.11 -30.65 -4.15
C LEU A 17 9.22 -29.59 -4.27
N TYR A 18 10.36 -29.96 -4.85
CA TYR A 18 11.58 -29.13 -4.85
C TYR A 18 11.47 -27.83 -5.69
N ASP A 19 10.45 -27.71 -6.51
CA ASP A 19 10.09 -26.50 -7.27
C ASP A 19 9.14 -25.57 -6.51
N TYR A 20 8.58 -25.99 -5.37
CA TYR A 20 7.58 -25.23 -4.61
C TYR A 20 8.07 -23.82 -4.28
N LEU A 21 9.27 -23.66 -3.72
CA LEU A 21 9.82 -22.33 -3.39
C LEU A 21 10.31 -21.54 -4.62
N GLN A 22 10.41 -22.18 -5.79
CA GLN A 22 10.68 -21.50 -7.05
C GLN A 22 9.40 -20.85 -7.59
N ILE A 23 8.23 -21.44 -7.32
CA ILE A 23 6.93 -20.94 -7.75
C ILE A 23 6.33 -20.02 -6.67
N VAL A 24 6.19 -20.52 -5.45
CA VAL A 24 5.64 -19.82 -4.29
C VAL A 24 6.74 -19.00 -3.60
N LYS A 25 6.71 -17.68 -3.79
CA LYS A 25 7.75 -16.76 -3.31
C LYS A 25 7.63 -16.40 -1.84
N ILE A 26 6.40 -16.35 -1.31
CA ILE A 26 6.13 -15.98 0.08
C ILE A 26 5.22 -17.07 0.66
N PRO A 27 5.79 -18.17 1.18
CA PRO A 27 5.00 -19.22 1.83
C PRO A 27 4.21 -18.67 3.02
N MET A 28 2.97 -19.11 3.16
CA MET A 28 2.08 -18.74 4.28
C MET A 28 1.16 -19.90 4.62
N ASP A 29 0.74 -19.98 5.87
CA ASP A 29 -0.16 -21.01 6.41
C ASP A 29 -0.95 -20.45 7.61
N MET A 30 -2.07 -21.07 7.95
CA MET A 30 -2.94 -20.59 9.03
C MET A 30 -2.28 -20.68 10.42
N GLY A 31 -1.33 -21.60 10.61
CA GLY A 31 -0.53 -21.70 11.83
C GLY A 31 0.36 -20.48 12.02
N THR A 32 1.08 -20.07 10.96
CA THR A 32 1.87 -18.83 10.94
C THR A 32 0.96 -17.62 11.16
N VAL A 33 -0.17 -17.51 10.46
CA VAL A 33 -1.12 -16.39 10.64
C VAL A 33 -1.62 -16.30 12.08
N ARG A 34 -1.99 -17.43 12.70
CA ARG A 34 -2.41 -17.48 14.11
C ARG A 34 -1.32 -16.95 15.04
N VAL A 35 -0.06 -17.34 14.81
CA VAL A 35 1.07 -16.86 15.64
C VAL A 35 1.25 -15.34 15.48
N LYS A 36 1.22 -14.83 14.24
CA LYS A 36 1.34 -13.39 13.96
C LYS A 36 0.21 -12.59 14.61
N LEU A 37 -1.02 -13.10 14.53
CA LEU A 37 -2.20 -12.49 15.16
C LEU A 37 -2.05 -12.43 16.69
N ASN A 38 -1.68 -13.53 17.33
CA ASN A 38 -1.50 -13.59 18.79
C ASN A 38 -0.36 -12.71 19.31
N LYS A 39 0.64 -12.42 18.45
CA LYS A 39 1.73 -11.50 18.76
C LYS A 39 1.40 -10.04 18.48
N GLY A 40 0.23 -9.73 17.91
CA GLY A 40 -0.15 -8.38 17.54
C GLY A 40 0.66 -7.82 16.36
N GLU A 41 1.20 -8.69 15.49
CA GLU A 41 2.01 -8.25 14.34
C GLU A 41 1.17 -7.62 13.21
N TYR A 42 -0.16 -7.78 13.26
CA TYR A 42 -1.09 -7.12 12.34
C TYR A 42 -1.56 -5.79 12.92
N LYS A 43 -1.14 -4.68 12.31
CA LYS A 43 -1.52 -3.33 12.73
C LYS A 43 -2.94 -2.99 12.28
N LYS A 44 -3.39 -3.55 11.17
CA LYS A 44 -4.72 -3.33 10.60
C LYS A 44 -5.39 -4.66 10.20
N PRO A 45 -6.74 -4.77 10.22
CA PRO A 45 -7.45 -5.97 9.75
C PRO A 45 -7.09 -6.37 8.31
N GLU A 46 -6.72 -5.39 7.48
CA GLU A 46 -6.29 -5.61 6.10
C GLU A 46 -4.95 -6.37 6.02
N ASP A 47 -4.06 -6.20 7.01
CA ASP A 47 -2.80 -6.94 7.07
C ASP A 47 -3.05 -8.43 7.31
N PHE A 48 -3.95 -8.75 8.25
CA PHE A 48 -4.41 -10.11 8.49
C PHE A 48 -5.10 -10.69 7.24
N GLY A 49 -5.96 -9.90 6.61
CA GLY A 49 -6.67 -10.30 5.39
C GLY A 49 -5.72 -10.58 4.22
N ARG A 50 -4.61 -9.85 4.10
CA ARG A 50 -3.58 -10.10 3.09
C ARG A 50 -2.90 -11.46 3.28
N ASP A 51 -2.46 -11.79 4.49
CA ASP A 51 -1.80 -13.09 4.74
C ASP A 51 -2.78 -14.25 4.56
N MET A 52 -4.04 -14.10 4.97
CA MET A 52 -5.06 -15.13 4.74
C MET A 52 -5.29 -15.39 3.25
N ARG A 53 -5.44 -14.33 2.44
CA ARG A 53 -5.58 -14.48 0.98
C ARG A 53 -4.35 -15.09 0.32
N LEU A 54 -3.16 -14.76 0.81
CA LEU A 54 -1.90 -15.30 0.32
C LEU A 54 -1.82 -16.83 0.45
N ILE A 55 -2.40 -17.43 1.50
CA ILE A 55 -2.48 -18.89 1.64
C ILE A 55 -3.23 -19.51 0.46
N TRP A 56 -4.38 -18.95 0.10
CA TRP A 56 -5.22 -19.45 -0.99
C TRP A 56 -4.61 -19.18 -2.36
N GLU A 57 -4.02 -18.00 -2.53
CA GLU A 57 -3.34 -17.60 -3.77
C GLU A 57 -2.13 -18.49 -4.05
N ASN A 58 -1.30 -18.77 -3.05
CA ASN A 58 -0.18 -19.70 -3.18
C ASN A 58 -0.64 -21.10 -3.55
N CYS A 59 -1.73 -21.58 -2.95
CA CYS A 59 -2.32 -22.86 -3.29
C CYS A 59 -2.77 -22.90 -4.77
N LYS A 60 -3.51 -21.88 -5.22
CA LYS A 60 -3.99 -21.80 -6.61
C LYS A 60 -2.86 -21.57 -7.61
N LEU A 61 -1.78 -20.89 -7.21
CA LEU A 61 -0.61 -20.66 -8.05
C LEU A 61 0.18 -21.95 -8.30
N TYR A 62 0.34 -22.79 -7.28
CA TYR A 62 1.14 -24.00 -7.37
C TYR A 62 0.36 -25.20 -7.91
N ASN A 63 -0.93 -25.32 -7.56
CA ASN A 63 -1.75 -26.46 -7.94
C ASN A 63 -2.50 -26.20 -9.25
N GLN A 64 -2.72 -27.26 -10.02
CA GLN A 64 -3.45 -27.18 -11.29
C GLN A 64 -4.89 -26.64 -11.09
N ASP A 65 -5.31 -25.75 -11.97
CA ASP A 65 -6.68 -25.25 -12.04
C ASP A 65 -7.70 -26.40 -12.07
N GLY A 66 -8.70 -26.32 -11.19
CA GLY A 66 -9.74 -27.34 -11.07
C GLY A 66 -9.36 -28.61 -10.30
N SER A 67 -8.12 -28.72 -9.80
CA SER A 67 -7.77 -29.78 -8.82
C SER A 67 -8.53 -29.61 -7.50
N ASP A 68 -8.56 -30.66 -6.68
CA ASP A 68 -9.25 -30.64 -5.38
C ASP A 68 -8.74 -29.51 -4.47
N LEU A 69 -7.42 -29.36 -4.34
CA LEU A 69 -6.81 -28.31 -3.51
C LEU A 69 -7.08 -26.91 -4.08
N TRP A 70 -7.04 -26.76 -5.39
CA TRP A 70 -7.36 -25.49 -6.05
C TRP A 70 -8.81 -25.09 -5.78
N THR A 71 -9.75 -26.03 -5.93
CA THR A 71 -11.19 -25.80 -5.72
C THR A 71 -11.47 -25.43 -4.26
N VAL A 72 -10.86 -26.14 -3.32
CA VAL A 72 -10.97 -25.80 -1.90
C VAL A 72 -10.41 -24.40 -1.61
N ALA A 73 -9.27 -24.02 -2.19
CA ALA A 73 -8.69 -22.68 -2.02
C ALA A 73 -9.58 -21.59 -2.63
N ASP A 74 -10.24 -21.87 -3.76
CA ASP A 74 -11.19 -20.93 -4.37
C ASP A 74 -12.44 -20.72 -3.50
N ASP A 75 -12.99 -21.79 -2.93
CA ASP A 75 -14.12 -21.72 -2.01
C ASP A 75 -13.75 -20.97 -0.71
N LEU A 76 -12.55 -21.23 -0.17
CA LEU A 76 -12.03 -20.52 1.00
C LEU A 76 -11.81 -19.03 0.73
N THR A 77 -11.35 -18.66 -0.46
CA THR A 77 -11.21 -17.25 -0.87
C THR A 77 -12.55 -16.53 -0.77
N LYS A 78 -13.61 -17.11 -1.36
CA LYS A 78 -14.97 -16.53 -1.37
C LYS A 78 -15.53 -16.42 0.04
N LEU A 79 -15.44 -17.50 0.82
CA LEU A 79 -15.95 -17.53 2.19
C LEU A 79 -15.22 -16.51 3.08
N PHE A 80 -13.90 -16.41 2.95
CA PHE A 80 -13.11 -15.47 3.73
C PHE A 80 -13.47 -14.02 3.41
N ASP A 81 -13.57 -13.67 2.13
CA ASP A 81 -13.94 -12.31 1.72
C ASP A 81 -15.39 -11.95 2.12
N GLU A 82 -16.30 -12.91 2.15
CA GLU A 82 -17.65 -12.72 2.71
C GLU A 82 -17.57 -12.44 4.21
N LYS A 83 -16.82 -13.24 4.98
CA LYS A 83 -16.66 -13.04 6.42
C LYS A 83 -15.95 -11.73 6.77
N MET A 84 -14.94 -11.33 6.00
CA MET A 84 -14.29 -10.03 6.16
C MET A 84 -15.23 -8.85 5.89
N LYS A 85 -16.22 -9.01 5.00
CA LYS A 85 -17.27 -8.00 4.78
C LYS A 85 -18.26 -7.94 5.94
N GLU A 86 -18.61 -9.08 6.53
CA GLU A 86 -19.46 -9.16 7.73
C GLU A 86 -18.77 -8.55 8.96
N LEU A 87 -17.45 -8.71 9.07
CA LEU A 87 -16.62 -8.15 10.14
C LEU A 87 -16.42 -6.63 10.03
N LYS A 88 -17.09 -5.94 9.10
CA LYS A 88 -17.27 -4.49 9.16
C LYS A 88 -18.04 -4.13 10.43
N LEU A 89 -17.29 -4.06 11.55
CA LEU A 89 -17.65 -3.37 12.77
C LEU A 89 -18.22 -2.01 12.39
N ASP A 90 -19.30 -1.65 13.06
CA ASP A 90 -20.20 -0.53 12.77
C ASP A 90 -19.47 0.81 12.63
N ALA A 91 -18.89 1.07 11.45
CA ALA A 91 -18.53 2.40 10.97
C ALA A 91 -19.52 2.75 9.84
N GLY A 92 -20.78 2.98 10.22
CA GLY A 92 -21.76 3.78 9.49
C GLY A 92 -22.08 3.43 8.03
N GLY A 93 -23.05 2.54 7.85
CA GLY A 93 -24.11 2.69 6.81
C GLY A 93 -23.75 2.43 5.34
N PRO A 94 -24.78 2.20 4.49
CA PRO A 94 -24.65 1.40 3.29
C PRO A 94 -24.32 2.23 2.05
N SER A 95 -23.49 1.68 1.16
CA SER A 95 -23.70 1.91 -0.27
C SER A 95 -23.26 0.69 -1.07
N SER A 96 -24.26 0.15 -1.75
CA SER A 96 -24.15 -0.92 -2.71
C SER A 96 -23.80 -0.35 -4.09
N LYS A 97 -22.95 -1.13 -4.77
CA LYS A 97 -22.65 -1.16 -6.21
C LYS A 97 -21.59 -0.21 -6.77
N ALA A 98 -20.73 -0.87 -7.55
CA ALA A 98 -19.68 -0.36 -8.43
C ALA A 98 -18.47 0.27 -7.73
N SER A 99 -17.79 -0.53 -6.91
CA SER A 99 -16.38 -0.30 -6.60
C SER A 99 -15.59 -0.52 -7.89
N SER A 100 -15.39 0.57 -8.63
CA SER A 100 -14.33 0.63 -9.63
C SER A 100 -13.02 0.39 -8.87
N SER A 101 -12.38 -0.73 -9.21
CA SER A 101 -10.95 -0.83 -9.50
C SER A 101 -10.19 0.49 -9.32
N TYR A 102 -9.11 0.49 -8.53
CA TYR A 102 -7.92 1.37 -8.52
C TYR A 102 -7.35 1.59 -7.11
N ALA A 103 -8.15 1.44 -6.03
CA ALA A 103 -7.72 1.84 -4.68
C ALA A 103 -6.85 0.81 -3.90
N SER A 104 -6.68 -0.43 -4.35
CA SER A 104 -5.84 -1.44 -3.66
C SER A 104 -4.39 -1.50 -4.14
N HIS A 105 -3.99 -0.68 -5.12
CA HIS A 105 -2.65 -0.67 -5.74
C HIS A 105 -2.02 0.74 -5.82
N VAL A 106 -2.42 1.66 -4.93
CA VAL A 106 -2.18 3.12 -5.09
C VAL A 106 -0.72 3.55 -4.81
N ILE A 107 0.17 2.63 -4.45
CA ILE A 107 1.61 2.90 -4.50
C ILE A 107 2.18 2.04 -5.62
N PRO A 108 2.68 2.64 -6.73
CA PRO A 108 3.33 1.88 -7.78
C PRO A 108 4.42 1.00 -7.17
N GLN A 109 4.40 -0.31 -7.46
CA GLN A 109 5.37 -1.26 -6.90
C GLN A 109 6.83 -0.87 -7.20
N ASP A 110 7.03 0.03 -8.17
CA ASP A 110 8.32 0.57 -8.56
C ASP A 110 8.79 1.75 -7.70
N ILE A 111 8.02 2.24 -6.73
CA ILE A 111 8.47 3.29 -5.81
C ILE A 111 9.70 2.86 -4.99
N TYR A 112 9.88 1.56 -4.77
CA TYR A 112 11.07 1.02 -4.10
C TYR A 112 12.32 1.00 -4.99
N LYS A 113 12.16 1.28 -6.29
CA LYS A 113 13.23 1.23 -7.31
C LYS A 113 13.75 2.61 -7.72
N ILE A 114 13.11 3.69 -7.27
CA ILE A 114 13.54 5.08 -7.57
C ILE A 114 14.59 5.54 -6.56
N SER A 115 15.42 6.52 -6.95
CA SER A 115 16.49 7.02 -6.08
C SER A 115 15.93 7.87 -4.93
N SER A 116 16.69 8.02 -3.83
CA SER A 116 16.30 8.91 -2.71
C SER A 116 16.04 10.35 -3.15
N LYS A 117 16.69 10.80 -4.23
CA LYS A 117 16.48 12.12 -4.82
C LYS A 117 15.12 12.23 -5.53
N ASP A 118 14.70 11.18 -6.23
CA ASP A 118 13.43 11.14 -6.94
C ASP A 118 12.26 10.92 -5.98
N LEU A 119 12.49 10.19 -4.88
CA LEU A 119 11.51 10.05 -3.80
C LEU A 119 11.16 11.41 -3.17
N GLY A 120 12.16 12.30 -3.02
CA GLY A 120 11.93 13.68 -2.58
C GLY A 120 10.99 14.45 -3.52
N ILE A 121 11.13 14.24 -4.84
CA ILE A 121 10.26 14.88 -5.84
C ILE A 121 8.83 14.34 -5.76
N VAL A 122 8.65 13.03 -5.54
CA VAL A 122 7.31 12.44 -5.36
C VAL A 122 6.61 13.02 -4.13
N VAL A 123 7.34 13.22 -3.03
CA VAL A 123 6.80 13.86 -1.83
C VAL A 123 6.41 15.32 -2.09
N ASP A 124 7.26 16.08 -2.79
CA ASP A 124 6.94 17.46 -3.18
C ASP A 124 5.68 17.53 -4.08
N MET A 125 5.54 16.58 -5.02
CA MET A 125 4.36 16.47 -5.88
C MET A 125 3.09 16.15 -5.09
N LEU A 126 3.18 15.23 -4.12
CA LEU A 126 2.07 14.90 -3.23
C LEU A 126 1.66 16.11 -2.38
N GLU A 127 2.61 16.87 -1.87
CA GLU A 127 2.32 18.06 -1.08
C GLU A 127 1.66 19.18 -1.91
N GLU A 128 2.06 19.34 -3.17
CA GLU A 128 1.50 20.36 -4.06
C GLU A 128 0.12 19.97 -4.60
N LEU A 129 -0.05 18.71 -5.00
CA LEU A 129 -1.25 18.24 -5.69
C LEU A 129 -2.33 17.72 -4.73
N CYS A 130 -1.92 17.06 -3.65
CA CYS A 130 -2.84 16.46 -2.69
C CYS A 130 -2.28 16.51 -1.26
N PRO A 131 -2.24 17.69 -0.63
CA PRO A 131 -1.66 17.85 0.71
C PRO A 131 -2.40 17.02 1.77
N LYS A 132 -3.65 16.63 1.52
CA LYS A 132 -4.42 15.75 2.42
C LYS A 132 -3.92 14.30 2.42
N ALA A 133 -3.13 13.91 1.44
CA ALA A 133 -2.49 12.60 1.37
C ALA A 133 -1.20 12.51 2.19
N LEU A 134 -0.70 13.64 2.71
CA LEU A 134 0.49 13.69 3.55
C LEU A 134 0.10 14.14 4.96
N ASP A 135 0.34 13.28 5.93
CA ASP A 135 0.22 13.61 7.34
C ASP A 135 1.61 13.88 7.91
N LYS A 136 1.79 15.11 8.41
CA LYS A 136 3.04 15.64 8.97
C LYS A 136 2.96 15.78 10.49
N GLN A 137 2.25 14.87 11.15
CA GLN A 137 2.10 14.87 12.62
C GLN A 137 3.43 14.72 13.36
N ASN A 138 4.44 14.10 12.74
CA ASN A 138 5.78 13.96 13.30
C ASN A 138 6.81 14.70 12.42
N ALA A 139 7.77 15.38 13.06
CA ALA A 139 8.83 16.09 12.36
C ALA A 139 9.81 15.14 11.63
N ASP A 140 9.89 13.89 12.10
CA ASP A 140 10.84 12.89 11.61
C ASP A 140 10.18 11.79 10.75
N GLU A 141 8.85 11.77 10.65
CA GLU A 141 8.10 10.73 9.92
C GLU A 141 6.98 11.34 9.07
N LEU A 142 6.96 10.99 7.79
CA LEU A 142 5.90 11.35 6.85
C LEU A 142 4.94 10.16 6.70
N GLU A 143 3.69 10.34 7.12
CA GLU A 143 2.65 9.32 6.93
C GLU A 143 1.83 9.61 5.67
N LEU A 144 1.64 8.59 4.84
CA LEU A 144 0.87 8.69 3.60
C LEU A 144 -0.54 8.16 3.80
N ASN A 145 -1.54 9.04 3.62
CA ASN A 145 -2.95 8.65 3.56
C ASN A 145 -3.34 8.33 2.12
N VAL A 146 -3.26 7.05 1.79
CA VAL A 146 -3.55 6.51 0.46
C VAL A 146 -5.00 6.77 0.03
N ASP A 147 -5.94 6.78 0.96
CA ASP A 147 -7.37 6.98 0.68
C ASP A 147 -7.70 8.44 0.35
N ALA A 148 -6.80 9.37 0.71
CA ALA A 148 -6.95 10.79 0.41
C ALA A 148 -6.38 11.17 -0.97
N ILE A 149 -5.62 10.29 -1.63
CA ILE A 149 -5.03 10.55 -2.96
C ILE A 149 -6.12 10.48 -4.02
N ASP A 150 -6.35 11.59 -4.71
CA ASP A 150 -7.27 11.60 -5.84
C ASP A 150 -6.67 10.92 -7.10
N ALA A 151 -7.55 10.44 -7.98
CA ALA A 151 -7.15 9.71 -9.18
C ALA A 151 -6.31 10.54 -10.16
N LYS A 152 -6.36 11.87 -10.09
CA LYS A 152 -5.58 12.76 -10.95
C LYS A 152 -4.14 12.81 -10.44
N THR A 153 -3.97 13.01 -9.13
CA THR A 153 -2.69 13.03 -8.44
C THR A 153 -1.97 11.69 -8.59
N PHE A 154 -2.70 10.58 -8.43
CA PHE A 154 -2.14 9.24 -8.63
C PHE A 154 -1.57 9.06 -10.05
N LYS A 155 -2.30 9.49 -11.10
CA LYS A 155 -1.83 9.39 -12.49
C LYS A 155 -0.57 10.22 -12.75
N GLU A 156 -0.46 11.39 -12.13
CA GLU A 156 0.73 12.24 -12.27
C GLU A 156 1.96 11.61 -11.57
N ILE A 157 1.77 11.00 -10.40
CA ILE A 157 2.83 10.30 -9.66
C ILE A 157 3.26 9.02 -10.37
N ASP A 158 2.31 8.21 -10.85
CA ASP A 158 2.58 6.98 -11.60
C ASP A 158 3.34 7.26 -12.90
N ALA A 159 2.99 8.33 -13.61
CA ALA A 159 3.74 8.77 -14.79
C ALA A 159 5.18 9.17 -14.44
N PHE A 160 5.38 9.92 -13.35
CA PHE A 160 6.71 10.33 -12.90
C PHE A 160 7.57 9.13 -12.48
N ILE A 161 7.03 8.19 -11.70
CA ILE A 161 7.75 7.00 -11.27
C ILE A 161 8.19 6.17 -12.48
N LYS A 162 7.34 6.01 -13.50
CA LYS A 162 7.68 5.33 -14.75
C LYS A 162 8.80 6.01 -15.54
N ASP A 163 8.87 7.34 -15.51
CA ASP A 163 9.94 8.10 -16.16
C ASP A 163 11.27 8.07 -15.37
N CYS A 164 11.24 7.77 -14.07
CA CYS A 164 12.41 7.68 -13.20
C CYS A 164 13.06 6.28 -13.16
N VAL A 165 12.35 5.23 -13.59
CA VAL A 165 12.90 3.86 -13.67
C VAL A 165 13.74 3.72 -14.96
N PRO A 166 14.99 3.23 -14.91
CA PRO A 166 15.84 3.12 -16.09
C PRO A 166 15.24 2.12 -17.10
N GLY A 167 14.70 2.66 -18.20
CA GLY A 167 13.94 1.92 -19.22
C GLY A 167 12.67 2.65 -19.71
N GLY A 168 12.21 3.67 -18.98
CA GLY A 168 11.13 4.59 -19.40
C GLY A 168 11.63 5.73 -20.29
N ALA A 169 10.79 6.19 -21.22
CA ALA A 169 11.12 7.27 -22.15
C ALA A 169 11.41 8.61 -21.44
N LEU A 170 12.25 9.45 -22.06
CA LEU A 170 12.72 10.74 -21.52
C LEU A 170 11.60 11.66 -21.00
N PRO A 171 11.68 12.17 -19.74
CA PRO A 171 10.69 13.12 -19.24
C PRO A 171 10.89 14.53 -19.83
N ARG A 172 9.76 15.13 -20.26
CA ARG A 172 9.65 16.53 -20.67
C ARG A 172 9.76 17.45 -19.45
N THR A 173 10.61 18.46 -19.55
CA THR A 173 10.87 19.48 -18.51
C THR A 173 9.58 20.12 -17.97
N LEU A 174 9.25 19.87 -16.70
CA LEU A 174 8.28 20.69 -15.96
C LEU A 174 8.97 22.01 -15.56
N LYS A 175 8.43 23.12 -16.08
CA LYS A 175 8.91 24.48 -15.77
C LYS A 175 8.66 24.78 -14.30
N LYS A 176 9.74 24.99 -13.53
CA LYS A 176 9.71 25.53 -12.17
C LYS A 176 8.93 26.84 -12.13
N SER A 177 7.75 26.84 -11.50
CA SER A 177 7.09 28.09 -11.11
C SER A 177 7.59 28.51 -9.73
N LYS A 178 8.17 29.70 -9.70
CA LYS A 178 8.94 30.29 -8.60
C LYS A 178 7.97 30.77 -7.51
N ARG A 179 7.83 30.04 -6.40
CA ARG A 179 7.18 30.58 -5.19
C ARG A 179 8.20 31.33 -4.34
N LYS A 180 7.87 32.62 -4.17
CA LYS A 180 8.63 33.71 -3.58
C LYS A 180 8.60 33.53 -2.06
N ASN A 181 9.73 33.16 -1.45
CA ASN A 181 9.89 33.26 -0.01
C ASN A 181 9.81 34.73 0.39
N LYS A 182 8.91 35.05 1.32
CA LYS A 182 8.91 36.34 2.00
C LYS A 182 8.74 36.05 3.48
N ASP A 183 9.87 35.87 4.16
CA ASP A 183 9.91 36.06 5.60
C ASP A 183 11.22 36.73 6.02
N GLY A 184 11.08 37.60 7.01
CA GLY A 184 12.15 38.12 7.88
C GLY A 184 13.08 39.20 7.32
N GLY A 185 13.01 40.40 7.89
CA GLY A 185 14.03 41.43 7.65
C GLY A 185 13.79 42.75 8.38
N SER A 186 14.02 42.73 9.69
CA SER A 186 14.15 43.84 10.64
C SER A 186 14.93 45.05 10.09
N ASP A 187 14.51 46.28 10.38
CA ASP A 187 15.46 47.32 10.81
C ASP A 187 14.82 48.51 11.57
N LYS A 188 15.68 49.07 12.41
CA LYS A 188 15.66 50.17 13.37
C LYS A 188 14.92 51.46 12.98
N GLY A 189 14.59 52.25 14.01
CA GLY A 189 14.94 53.68 14.00
C GLY A 189 13.95 54.68 14.58
N SER A 190 14.25 55.14 15.80
CA SER A 190 14.25 56.54 16.26
C SER A 190 13.01 57.46 16.18
N SER A 191 12.66 57.94 17.39
CA SER A 191 12.45 59.35 17.78
C SER A 191 11.23 60.15 17.26
N LYS A 192 10.37 60.57 18.19
CA LYS A 192 10.11 61.96 18.67
C LYS A 192 8.81 61.98 19.52
N ARG A 193 8.83 62.50 20.76
CA ARG A 193 8.37 63.86 21.18
C ARG A 193 7.00 64.22 20.57
N HIS A 194 5.96 64.59 21.31
CA HIS A 194 5.85 65.60 22.38
C HIS A 194 4.41 65.53 22.97
N LYS A 195 4.24 65.84 24.28
CA LYS A 195 3.43 66.97 24.85
C LYS A 195 1.96 67.03 24.41
N GLU A 196 0.99 67.34 25.25
CA GLU A 196 0.83 67.67 26.67
C GLU A 196 -0.68 67.57 26.93
#